data_AF-A0A3N5ZI47-F1
#
_entry.id   AF-A0A3N5ZI47-F1
#
_cell.length_a   1.000
_cell.length_b   1.000
_cell.length_c   1.000
_cell.angle_alpha   90.00
_cell.angle_beta   90.00
_cell.angle_gamma   90.00
#
_symmetry.space_group_name_H-M   'P 1'
#
loop_
_entity.id
_entity.type
_entity.pdbx_description
1 polymer ?
#
loop_
_entity_poly.entity_id
_entity_poly.type
_entity_poly.pdbx_seq_one_letter_code
_entity_poly.pdbx_strand_id
1 'polypeptide(L)'
;MAYAGDAVTPGRMEVRSIYELLLFDLAFARWSRWRARSAMVTGHRGDAAEHLAQARAAFQRAEVGFASLSALVAESTGADLADVHRHLGKAAEAIEEGRRYTRDFHPDEQNAYHRR
;
A
#
# COMPACT_ATOMS: atom_id res chain seq x y z
N MET A 1 29.59 2.20 -37.78
CA MET A 1 29.43 2.54 -36.35
C MET A 1 27.96 2.45 -36.02
N ALA A 2 27.52 1.35 -35.41
CA ALA A 2 26.15 1.19 -34.95
C ALA A 2 26.06 1.76 -33.53
N TYR A 3 25.22 2.78 -33.35
CA TYR A 3 24.86 3.33 -32.05
C TYR A 3 23.98 2.27 -31.38
N ALA A 4 24.56 1.48 -30.47
CA ALA A 4 23.80 0.56 -29.64
C ALA A 4 22.97 1.43 -28.69
N GLY A 5 21.70 1.61 -29.04
CA GLY A 5 20.73 2.24 -28.16
C GLY A 5 20.72 1.50 -26.83
N ASP A 6 20.86 2.25 -25.75
CA ASP A 6 20.60 1.78 -24.40
C ASP A 6 19.19 1.19 -24.36
N ALA A 7 19.12 -0.13 -24.51
CA ALA A 7 17.94 -0.90 -24.17
C ALA A 7 17.76 -0.76 -22.67
N VAL A 8 16.92 0.20 -22.28
CA VAL A 8 16.36 0.29 -20.94
C VAL A 8 15.77 -1.08 -20.62
N THR A 9 16.54 -1.89 -19.91
CA THR A 9 16.17 -3.26 -19.59
C THR A 9 15.04 -3.14 -18.56
N PRO A 10 13.80 -3.57 -18.84
CA PRO A 10 12.66 -3.29 -17.96
C PRO A 10 12.69 -4.05 -16.62
N GLY A 11 13.76 -4.79 -16.33
CA GLY A 11 13.85 -5.76 -15.23
C GLY A 11 14.60 -5.28 -13.99
N ARG A 12 15.03 -4.02 -13.90
CA ARG A 12 15.67 -3.45 -12.70
C ARG A 12 14.91 -2.23 -12.18
N MET A 13 13.64 -2.42 -11.84
CA MET A 13 13.16 -1.66 -10.69
C MET A 13 13.93 -2.21 -9.50
N GLU A 14 15.03 -1.55 -9.11
CA GLU A 14 15.92 -2.05 -8.05
C GLU A 14 15.05 -2.34 -6.81
N VAL A 15 15.29 -3.47 -6.14
CA VAL A 15 14.56 -3.90 -4.92
C VAL A 15 14.35 -2.74 -3.93
N ARG A 16 15.34 -1.83 -3.88
CA ARG A 16 15.29 -0.56 -3.15
C ARG A 16 14.11 0.33 -3.54
N SER A 17 13.88 0.56 -4.84
CA SER A 17 12.77 1.39 -5.34
C SER A 17 11.41 0.78 -4.98
N ILE A 18 11.27 -0.55 -5.04
CA ILE A 18 10.02 -1.24 -4.65
C ILE A 18 9.79 -1.10 -3.14
N TYR A 19 10.84 -1.26 -2.34
CA TYR A 19 10.77 -1.07 -0.90
C TYR A 19 10.44 0.38 -0.52
N GLU A 20 11.04 1.37 -1.18
CA GLU A 20 10.76 2.79 -0.95
C GLU A 20 9.31 3.15 -1.33
N LEU A 21 8.80 2.64 -2.46
CA LEU A 21 7.39 2.80 -2.85
C LEU A 21 6.43 2.12 -1.87
N LEU A 22 6.74 0.91 -1.42
CA LEU A 22 5.97 0.21 -0.39
C LEU A 22 5.88 1.04 0.90
N LEU A 23 7.02 1.56 1.38
CA LEU A 23 7.04 2.40 2.58
C LEU A 23 6.23 3.69 2.39
N PHE A 24 6.34 4.31 1.22
CA PHE A 24 5.56 5.50 0.88
C PHE A 24 4.06 5.21 0.91
N ASP A 25 3.59 4.15 0.26
CA ASP A 25 2.17 3.79 0.22
C ASP A 25 1.64 3.44 1.62
N LEU A 26 2.42 2.74 2.45
CA LEU A 26 2.07 2.46 3.84
C LEU A 26 1.97 3.73 4.69
N ALA A 27 2.91 4.66 4.53
CA ALA A 27 2.89 5.94 5.24
C ALA A 27 1.70 6.80 4.80
N PHE A 28 1.45 6.88 3.48
CA PHE A 28 0.33 7.61 2.92
C PHE A 28 -1.01 7.02 3.36
N ALA A 29 -1.16 5.69 3.38
CA ALA A 29 -2.36 5.04 3.87
C ALA A 29 -2.68 5.42 5.33
N ARG A 30 -1.67 5.41 6.20
CA ARG A 30 -1.81 5.80 7.62
C ARG A 30 -2.16 7.27 7.77
N TRP A 31 -1.51 8.15 7.01
CA TRP A 31 -1.80 9.59 7.04
C TRP A 31 -3.23 9.88 6.58
N SER A 32 -3.66 9.31 5.47
CA SER A 32 -5.03 9.46 4.94
C SER A 32 -6.07 8.93 5.94
N ARG A 33 -5.79 7.82 6.63
CA ARG A 33 -6.68 7.32 7.69
C ARG A 33 -6.76 8.27 8.89
N TRP A 34 -5.63 8.85 9.31
CA TRP A 34 -5.63 9.85 10.38
C TRP A 34 -6.42 11.11 9.98
N ARG A 35 -6.26 11.56 8.73
CA ARG A 35 -7.03 12.67 8.15
C ARG A 35 -8.53 12.37 8.15
N ALA A 36 -8.92 11.16 7.75
CA ALA A 36 -10.32 10.72 7.78
C ALA A 36 -10.91 10.78 9.20
N ARG A 37 -10.21 10.22 10.20
CA ARG A 37 -10.63 10.27 11.61
C ARG A 37 -10.75 11.70 12.12
N SER A 38 -9.80 12.56 11.75
CA SER A 38 -9.82 13.97 12.14
C SER A 38 -11.02 14.70 11.54
N ALA A 39 -11.31 14.47 10.26
CA ALA A 39 -12.45 15.03 9.56
C ALA A 39 -13.80 14.55 10.15
N MET A 40 -13.87 13.30 10.64
CA MET A 40 -15.04 12.80 11.36
C MET A 40 -15.26 13.55 12.68
N VAL A 41 -14.20 13.81 13.45
CA VAL A 41 -14.28 14.54 14.72
C VAL A 41 -14.69 16.00 14.51
N THR A 42 -14.25 16.63 13.43
CA THR A 42 -14.54 18.03 13.12
C THR A 42 -15.85 18.24 12.33
N GLY A 43 -16.56 17.17 11.97
CA GLY A 43 -17.84 17.25 11.27
C GLY A 43 -17.75 17.42 9.75
N HIS A 44 -16.53 17.38 9.17
CA HIS A 44 -16.29 17.43 7.73
C HIS A 44 -16.44 16.05 7.07
N ARG A 45 -17.68 15.55 7.00
CA ARG A 45 -17.97 14.18 6.55
C ARG A 45 -17.58 13.89 5.09
N GLY A 46 -17.66 14.87 4.19
CA GLY A 46 -17.22 14.73 2.80
C GLY A 46 -15.72 14.45 2.70
N ASP A 47 -14.92 15.25 3.39
CA ASP A 47 -13.46 15.10 3.47
C ASP A 47 -13.08 13.76 4.13
N ALA A 48 -13.85 13.31 5.12
CA ALA A 48 -13.63 12.00 5.75
C ALA A 48 -13.77 10.86 4.74
N ALA A 49 -14.83 10.86 3.93
CA ALA A 49 -15.07 9.82 2.92
C ALA A 49 -13.97 9.77 1.85
N GLU A 50 -13.50 10.95 1.40
CA GLU A 50 -12.41 11.04 0.44
C GLU A 50 -11.11 10.48 1.01
N HIS A 51 -10.75 10.89 2.23
CA HIS A 51 -9.54 10.42 2.91
C HIS A 51 -9.57 8.90 3.21
N LEU A 52 -10.75 8.33 3.49
CA LEU A 52 -10.88 6.87 3.64
C LEU A 52 -10.64 6.13 2.32
N ALA A 53 -11.16 6.67 1.20
CA ALA A 53 -10.94 6.10 -0.13
C ALA A 53 -9.47 6.18 -0.55
N GLN A 54 -8.80 7.31 -0.26
CA GLN A 54 -7.36 7.47 -0.46
C GLN A 54 -6.56 6.45 0.38
N ALA A 55 -6.92 6.24 1.65
CA ALA A 55 -6.27 5.24 2.50
C ALA A 55 -6.44 3.82 1.93
N ARG A 56 -7.62 3.48 1.43
CA ARG A 56 -7.90 2.16 0.81
C ARG A 56 -7.02 1.93 -0.42
N ALA A 57 -7.02 2.89 -1.35
CA ALA A 57 -6.21 2.78 -2.57
C ALA A 57 -4.72 2.64 -2.26
N ALA A 58 -4.23 3.33 -1.23
CA ALA A 58 -2.85 3.24 -0.77
C ALA A 58 -2.51 1.87 -0.18
N PHE A 59 -3.37 1.29 0.66
CA PHE A 59 -3.16 -0.07 1.17
C PHE A 59 -3.15 -1.11 0.06
N GLN A 60 -4.02 -0.98 -0.95
CA GLN A 60 -4.03 -1.90 -2.10
C GLN A 60 -2.73 -1.82 -2.92
N ARG A 61 -2.17 -0.62 -3.13
CA ARG A 61 -0.87 -0.48 -3.80
C ARG A 61 0.26 -1.05 -2.95
N ALA A 62 0.24 -0.81 -1.64
CA ALA A 62 1.19 -1.40 -0.71
C ALA A 62 1.15 -2.93 -0.73
N GLU A 63 -0.04 -3.55 -0.84
CA GLU A 63 -0.20 -5.01 -0.98
C GLU A 63 0.52 -5.54 -2.23
N VAL A 64 0.35 -4.88 -3.37
CA VAL A 64 1.04 -5.24 -4.63
C VAL A 64 2.55 -5.07 -4.47
N GLY A 65 3.01 -3.94 -3.93
CA GLY A 65 4.43 -3.69 -3.70
C GLY A 65 5.08 -4.70 -2.76
N PHE A 66 4.38 -5.11 -1.70
CA PHE A 66 4.84 -6.13 -0.76
C PHE A 66 4.96 -7.52 -1.42
N ALA A 67 3.99 -7.90 -2.26
CA ALA A 67 4.04 -9.15 -3.01
C ALA A 67 5.22 -9.17 -3.99
N SER A 68 5.42 -8.09 -4.75
CA SER A 68 6.56 -7.95 -5.67
C SER A 68 7.90 -7.99 -4.95
N LEU A 69 8.03 -7.29 -3.81
CA LEU A 69 9.24 -7.31 -3.00
C LEU A 69 9.53 -8.71 -2.47
N SER A 70 8.51 -9.40 -1.95
CA SER A 70 8.65 -10.73 -1.37
C SER A 70 9.06 -11.76 -2.41
N ALA A 71 8.49 -11.70 -3.62
CA ALA A 71 8.88 -12.54 -4.74
C ALA A 71 10.34 -12.32 -5.15
N LEU A 72 10.78 -11.05 -5.30
CA LEU A 72 12.16 -10.74 -5.66
C LEU A 72 13.17 -11.19 -4.60
N VAL A 73 12.83 -11.04 -3.31
CA VAL A 73 13.69 -11.53 -2.22
C VAL A 73 13.75 -13.05 -2.22
N ALA A 74 12.63 -13.75 -2.38
CA ALA A 74 12.60 -15.20 -2.48
C ALA A 74 13.43 -15.71 -3.67
N GLU A 75 13.27 -15.11 -4.85
CA GLU A 75 14.03 -15.45 -6.06
C GLU A 75 15.54 -15.21 -5.89
N SER A 76 15.93 -14.09 -5.28
CA SER A 76 17.35 -13.73 -5.12
C SER A 76 18.06 -14.51 -4.02
N THR A 77 17.35 -14.94 -2.98
CA THR A 77 17.93 -15.66 -1.84
C THR A 77 17.72 -17.17 -1.87
N GLY A 78 16.80 -17.65 -2.72
CA GLY A 78 16.33 -19.04 -2.71
C GLY A 78 15.49 -19.39 -1.47
N ALA A 79 15.11 -18.39 -0.66
CA ALA A 79 14.30 -18.59 0.53
C ALA A 79 12.83 -18.81 0.18
N ASP A 80 12.12 -19.56 1.01
CA ASP A 80 10.67 -19.71 0.89
C ASP A 80 9.95 -18.39 1.22
N LEU A 81 8.83 -18.12 0.55
CA LEU A 81 8.04 -16.90 0.73
C LEU A 81 7.55 -16.72 2.18
N ALA A 82 7.25 -17.80 2.91
CA ALA A 82 6.83 -17.70 4.30
C ALA A 82 7.97 -17.20 5.20
N ASP A 83 9.21 -17.61 4.91
CA ASP A 83 10.39 -17.14 5.64
C ASP A 83 10.71 -15.67 5.29
N VAL A 84 10.55 -15.29 4.02
CA VAL A 84 10.67 -13.88 3.59
C VAL A 84 9.62 -13.00 4.27
N HIS A 85 8.35 -13.42 4.30
CA HIS A 85 7.29 -12.69 4.98
C HIS A 85 7.56 -12.54 6.48
N ARG A 86 8.13 -13.57 7.13
CA ARG A 86 8.53 -13.51 8.54
C ARG A 86 9.63 -12.47 8.77
N HIS A 87 10.62 -12.41 7.88
CA HIS A 87 11.71 -11.42 7.95
C HIS A 87 11.24 -9.99 7.65
N LEU A 88 10.24 -9.82 6.78
CA LEU A 88 9.60 -8.54 6.49
C LEU A 88 8.53 -8.14 7.52
N GLY A 89 8.53 -8.75 8.72
CA GLY A 89 7.42 -8.76 9.70
C GLY A 89 6.65 -7.44 9.88
N LYS A 90 7.31 -6.31 10.09
CA LYS A 90 6.62 -5.01 10.27
C LYS A 90 5.84 -4.55 9.04
N ALA A 91 6.34 -4.85 7.83
CA ALA A 91 5.63 -4.57 6.60
C ALA A 91 4.45 -5.53 6.44
N ALA A 92 4.64 -6.83 6.72
CA ALA A 92 3.58 -7.83 6.65
C ALA A 92 2.40 -7.49 7.60
N GLU A 93 2.70 -7.06 8.84
CA GLU A 93 1.70 -6.59 9.80
C GLU A 93 0.92 -5.37 9.31
N ALA A 94 1.63 -4.39 8.75
CA ALA A 94 1.00 -3.17 8.22
C ALA A 94 0.11 -3.46 6.99
N ILE A 95 0.50 -4.45 6.18
CA ILE A 95 -0.31 -4.95 5.07
C ILE A 95 -1.56 -5.68 5.57
N GLU A 96 -1.46 -6.51 6.61
CA GLU A 96 -2.62 -7.19 7.18
C GLU A 96 -3.58 -6.21 7.89
N GLU A 97 -3.06 -5.14 8.47
CA GLU A 97 -3.87 -4.00 8.93
C GLU A 97 -4.64 -3.37 7.75
N GLY A 98 -3.95 -3.12 6.64
CA GLY A 98 -4.54 -2.60 5.40
C GLY A 98 -5.62 -3.49 4.80
N ARG A 99 -5.41 -4.81 4.80
CA ARG A 99 -6.40 -5.81 4.36
C ARG A 99 -7.66 -5.78 5.21
N ARG A 100 -7.50 -5.78 6.54
CA ARG A 100 -8.64 -5.70 7.46
C ARG A 100 -9.41 -4.41 7.24
N TYR A 101 -8.71 -3.28 7.16
CA TYR A 101 -9.32 -1.99 6.85
C TYR A 101 -10.09 -2.00 5.52
N THR A 102 -9.53 -2.59 4.46
CA THR A 102 -10.16 -2.65 3.14
C THR A 102 -11.36 -3.59 3.11
N ARG A 103 -11.32 -4.68 3.88
CA ARG A 103 -12.41 -5.66 4.00
C ARG A 103 -13.59 -5.09 4.77
N ASP A 104 -13.31 -4.37 5.86
CA ASP A 104 -14.32 -3.81 6.75
C ASP A 104 -14.88 -2.48 6.20
N PHE A 105 -14.26 -1.92 5.16
CA PHE A 105 -14.75 -0.72 4.48
C PHE A 105 -16.07 -1.00 3.75
N HIS A 106 -17.19 -0.66 4.39
CA HIS A 106 -18.51 -0.74 3.76
C HIS A 106 -18.82 0.57 3.01
N PRO A 107 -19.18 0.54 1.72
CA PRO A 107 -19.68 1.72 1.00
C PRO A 107 -20.98 2.30 1.60
N ASP A 108 -21.66 1.54 2.47
CA ASP A 108 -22.82 2.03 3.21
C ASP A 108 -22.45 2.94 4.38
N GLU A 109 -21.21 2.86 4.90
CA GLU A 109 -20.71 3.87 5.83
C GLU A 109 -20.61 5.22 5.10
N GLN A 110 -20.08 5.25 3.87
CA GLN A 110 -20.10 6.44 3.00
C GLN A 110 -21.53 6.99 2.80
N ASN A 111 -22.51 6.13 2.54
CA ASN A 111 -23.91 6.55 2.34
C ASN A 111 -24.61 7.02 3.63
N ALA A 112 -24.28 6.45 4.78
CA ALA A 112 -24.79 6.90 6.07
C ALA A 112 -24.25 8.31 6.44
N TYR A 113 -23.05 8.67 5.97
CA TYR A 113 -22.45 9.99 6.20
C TYR A 113 -22.97 11.09 5.28
N HIS A 114 -23.52 10.75 4.10
CA HIS A 114 -24.09 11.73 3.16
C HIS A 114 -25.59 12.04 3.39
N ARG A 115 -26.31 11.25 4.21
CA ARG A 115 -27.80 11.34 4.33
C ARG A 115 -28.37 11.99 5.60
N ARG A 116 -27.62 12.77 6.37
CA ARG A 116 -28.13 13.58 7.50
C ARG A 116 -27.43 14.91 7.60
#